data_AF-A0A8C6TZ53-F1
#
_entry.id   AF-A0A8C6TZ53-F1
#
_cell.length_a   1.000
_cell.length_b   1.000
_cell.length_c   1.000
_cell.angle_alpha   90.00
_cell.angle_beta   90.00
_cell.angle_gamma   90.00
#
_symmetry.space_group_name_H-M   'P 1'
#
loop_
_entity.id
_entity.type
_entity.pdbx_description
1 polymer ?
#
loop_
_entity_poly.entity_id
_entity_poly.type
_entity_poly.pdbx_seq_one_letter_code
_entity_poly.pdbx_strand_id
1 'polypeptide(L)'
;MWDREIRAMGSCHAILASSIFLATVLPAVLVPGFSVYGLTCLISDNGSSVNVYYTPITMKSIDNNFLPFPPQLSRLFRSCLYFFLSCLFFHTVLVLYGAPLIDFALETFSLAVLLTSLTTLRCLCVLGPNVQAWIRVFSRHGAMSVWDTCLQITVACTLVGAWLGAFPIPLDWDRPCSCSFGATFGFLTGLIAAPAWIHYHRKQLTYKCK
;
A
#
# COMPACT_ATOMS: atom_id res chain seq x y z
N MET A 1 10.91 -6.82 -23.49
CA MET A 1 11.14 -6.83 -22.02
C MET A 1 10.02 -6.08 -21.30
N TRP A 2 9.86 -4.78 -21.58
CA TRP A 2 8.78 -3.93 -21.05
C TRP A 2 7.36 -4.49 -21.14
N ASP A 3 6.94 -5.04 -22.28
CA ASP A 3 5.58 -5.59 -22.40
C ASP A 3 5.34 -6.81 -21.51
N ARG A 4 6.40 -7.53 -21.13
CA ARG A 4 6.31 -8.64 -20.17
C ARG A 4 6.20 -8.10 -18.75
N GLU A 5 6.97 -7.09 -18.39
CA GLU A 5 6.93 -6.45 -17.07
C GLU A 5 5.61 -5.73 -16.83
N ILE A 6 5.08 -4.98 -17.81
CA ILE A 6 3.78 -4.31 -17.71
C ILE A 6 2.64 -5.35 -17.57
N ARG A 7 2.68 -6.45 -18.33
CA ARG A 7 1.68 -7.53 -18.19
C ARG A 7 1.78 -8.22 -16.84
N ALA A 8 2.99 -8.49 -16.36
CA ALA A 8 3.20 -9.07 -15.03
C ALA A 8 2.71 -8.14 -13.92
N MET A 9 2.99 -6.84 -14.03
CA MET A 9 2.49 -5.80 -13.13
C MET A 9 0.97 -5.74 -13.15
N GLY A 10 0.35 -5.70 -14.34
CA GLY A 10 -1.10 -5.70 -14.49
C GLY A 10 -1.76 -6.92 -13.86
N SER A 11 -1.19 -8.12 -14.06
CA SER A 11 -1.68 -9.35 -13.43
C SER A 11 -1.59 -9.30 -11.91
N CYS A 12 -0.46 -8.86 -11.35
CA CYS A 12 -0.29 -8.75 -9.91
C CYS A 12 -1.22 -7.71 -9.29
N HIS A 13 -1.42 -6.59 -9.98
CA HIS A 13 -2.36 -5.56 -9.58
C HIS A 13 -3.81 -6.07 -9.64
N ALA A 14 -4.17 -6.85 -10.66
CA ALA A 14 -5.50 -7.47 -10.75
C ALA A 14 -5.74 -8.45 -9.60
N ILE A 15 -4.76 -9.29 -9.25
CA ILE A 15 -4.85 -10.22 -8.11
C ILE A 15 -5.02 -9.44 -6.80
N LEU A 16 -4.20 -8.41 -6.57
CA LEU A 16 -4.28 -7.58 -5.36
C LEU A 16 -5.58 -6.78 -5.26
N ALA A 17 -6.04 -6.18 -6.37
CA ALA A 17 -7.31 -5.47 -6.40
C ALA A 17 -8.48 -6.42 -6.15
N SER A 18 -8.47 -7.60 -6.76
CA SER A 18 -9.50 -8.62 -6.59
C SER A 18 -9.53 -9.16 -5.17
N SER A 19 -8.36 -9.38 -4.55
CA SER A 19 -8.29 -9.89 -3.17
C SER A 19 -8.77 -8.86 -2.15
N ILE A 20 -8.40 -7.58 -2.32
CA ILE A 20 -8.91 -6.48 -1.49
C ILE A 20 -10.42 -6.36 -1.69
N PHE A 21 -10.90 -6.30 -2.94
CA PHE A 21 -12.33 -6.21 -3.24
C PHE A 21 -13.13 -7.37 -2.62
N LEU A 22 -12.65 -8.61 -2.75
CA LEU A 22 -13.31 -9.77 -2.16
C LEU A 22 -13.34 -9.67 -0.63
N ALA A 23 -12.23 -9.29 -0.01
CA ALA A 23 -12.13 -9.17 1.45
C ALA A 23 -13.00 -8.05 2.04
N THR A 24 -13.31 -7.02 1.25
CA THR A 24 -14.13 -5.89 1.68
C THR A 24 -15.61 -6.07 1.34
N VAL A 25 -15.93 -6.54 0.13
CA VAL A 25 -17.31 -6.61 -0.37
C VAL A 25 -18.01 -7.90 0.04
N LEU A 26 -17.32 -9.04 0.07
CA LEU A 26 -17.95 -10.32 0.41
C LEU A 26 -18.58 -10.32 1.81
N PRO A 27 -17.91 -9.83 2.88
CA PRO A 27 -18.55 -9.74 4.19
C PRO A 27 -19.75 -8.79 4.21
N ALA A 28 -19.69 -7.68 3.48
CA ALA A 28 -20.74 -6.68 3.45
C ALA A 28 -22.01 -7.17 2.73
N VAL A 29 -21.86 -8.05 1.74
CA VAL A 29 -22.99 -8.65 1.03
C VAL A 29 -23.59 -9.84 1.79
N LEU A 30 -22.74 -10.63 2.47
CA LEU A 30 -23.18 -11.86 3.13
C LEU A 30 -23.76 -11.66 4.54
N VAL A 31 -23.42 -10.56 5.21
CA VAL A 31 -23.93 -10.27 6.57
C VAL A 31 -25.20 -9.41 6.47
N PRO A 32 -26.39 -9.92 6.86
CA PRO A 32 -27.62 -9.13 6.85
C PRO A 32 -27.53 -7.95 7.84
N GLY A 33 -27.97 -6.76 7.44
CA GLY A 33 -27.95 -5.56 8.30
C GLY A 33 -26.58 -4.89 8.41
N PHE A 34 -25.66 -5.20 7.50
CA PHE A 34 -24.32 -4.64 7.51
C PHE A 34 -24.33 -3.13 7.27
N SER A 35 -23.86 -2.38 8.26
CA SER A 35 -23.77 -0.92 8.17
C SER A 35 -22.59 -0.49 7.30
N VAL A 36 -22.72 0.65 6.63
CA VAL A 36 -21.61 1.31 5.90
C VAL A 36 -20.39 1.50 6.82
N TYR A 37 -20.61 1.69 8.12
CA TYR A 37 -19.55 1.77 9.13
C TYR A 37 -18.82 0.45 9.37
N GLY A 38 -19.53 -0.69 9.33
CA GLY A 38 -18.92 -2.01 9.44
C GLY A 38 -17.99 -2.30 8.26
N LEU A 39 -18.35 -1.82 7.07
CA LEU A 39 -17.54 -1.97 5.86
C LEU A 39 -16.19 -1.26 5.97
N THR A 40 -16.17 -0.05 6.53
CA THR A 40 -14.94 0.74 6.69
C THR A 40 -13.99 0.20 7.75
N CYS A 41 -14.48 -0.37 8.85
CA CYS A 41 -13.63 -1.06 9.82
C CYS A 41 -13.05 -2.35 9.24
N LEU A 42 -13.86 -3.13 8.51
CA LEU A 42 -13.37 -4.34 7.82
C LEU A 42 -12.31 -4.00 6.75
N ILE A 43 -12.41 -2.85 6.08
CA ILE A 43 -11.37 -2.39 5.14
C ILE A 43 -10.02 -2.22 5.84
N SER A 44 -10.00 -1.71 7.07
CA SER A 44 -8.76 -1.54 7.83
C SER A 44 -8.17 -2.89 8.28
N ASP A 45 -8.99 -3.74 8.89
CA ASP A 45 -8.51 -5.02 9.47
C ASP A 45 -8.26 -6.09 8.40
N ASN A 46 -9.19 -6.28 7.47
CA ASN A 46 -9.04 -7.29 6.41
C ASN A 46 -8.15 -6.79 5.27
N GLY A 47 -8.23 -5.52 4.90
CA GLY A 47 -7.44 -4.96 3.80
C GLY A 47 -5.94 -5.01 4.07
N SER A 48 -5.53 -4.70 5.31
CA SER A 48 -4.13 -4.81 5.72
C SER A 48 -3.64 -6.26 5.73
N SER A 49 -4.40 -7.18 6.32
CA SER A 49 -4.09 -8.61 6.40
C SER A 49 -3.94 -9.25 5.01
N VAL A 50 -4.87 -8.95 4.11
CA VAL A 50 -4.87 -9.44 2.73
C VAL A 50 -3.67 -8.89 1.97
N ASN A 51 -3.38 -7.60 2.12
CA ASN A 51 -2.24 -7.00 1.42
C ASN A 51 -0.90 -7.56 1.94
N VAL A 52 -0.78 -7.80 3.25
CA VAL A 52 0.36 -8.48 3.89
C VAL A 52 0.58 -9.88 3.33
N TYR A 53 -0.50 -10.63 3.10
CA TYR A 53 -0.42 -11.99 2.58
C TYR A 53 -0.12 -12.04 1.08
N TYR A 54 -0.84 -11.29 0.25
CA TYR A 54 -0.79 -11.43 -1.20
C TYR A 54 0.33 -10.61 -1.87
N THR A 55 0.79 -9.50 -1.28
CA THR A 55 1.87 -8.68 -1.88
C THR A 55 3.19 -9.46 -2.03
N PRO A 56 3.69 -10.19 -1.01
CA PRO A 56 4.90 -10.99 -1.16
C PRO A 56 4.75 -12.10 -2.22
N ILE A 57 3.59 -12.76 -2.27
CA ILE A 57 3.31 -13.86 -3.20
C ILE A 57 3.30 -13.37 -4.65
N THR A 58 2.59 -12.26 -4.90
CA THR A 58 2.49 -11.68 -6.24
C THR A 58 3.83 -11.16 -6.74
N MET A 59 4.62 -10.49 -5.89
CA MET A 59 5.95 -9.99 -6.27
C MET A 59 6.95 -11.12 -6.57
N LYS A 60 6.89 -12.22 -5.80
CA LYS A 60 7.69 -13.43 -6.04
C LYS A 60 7.38 -14.09 -7.38
N SER A 61 6.13 -14.03 -7.84
CA SER A 61 5.73 -14.61 -9.13
C SER A 61 6.36 -13.90 -10.33
N ILE A 62 6.91 -12.70 -10.16
CA ILE A 62 7.40 -11.84 -11.26
C ILE A 62 8.89 -12.07 -11.51
N ASP A 63 9.69 -12.23 -10.46
CA ASP A 63 11.09 -12.60 -10.58
C ASP A 63 11.56 -13.31 -9.29
N ASN A 64 12.29 -14.41 -9.48
CA ASN A 64 12.82 -15.24 -8.40
C ASN A 64 13.78 -14.47 -7.47
N ASN A 65 14.28 -13.30 -7.89
CA ASN A 65 15.06 -12.38 -7.07
C ASN A 65 14.19 -11.50 -6.14
N PHE A 66 12.90 -11.28 -6.46
CA PHE A 66 11.93 -10.65 -5.56
C PHE A 66 11.40 -11.70 -4.56
N LEU A 67 12.31 -12.09 -3.67
CA LEU A 67 12.23 -13.06 -2.57
C LEU A 67 11.96 -14.55 -2.92
N PRO A 68 13.03 -15.36 -2.97
CA PRO A 68 13.00 -16.81 -2.81
C PRO A 68 13.12 -17.20 -1.31
N PHE A 69 12.76 -18.43 -1.00
CA PHE A 69 12.92 -19.13 0.30
C PHE A 69 14.36 -19.12 0.86
N PRO A 70 14.57 -19.65 2.09
CA PRO A 70 14.29 -18.92 3.32
C PRO A 70 15.19 -17.67 3.35
N PRO A 71 14.74 -16.59 3.97
CA PRO A 71 15.59 -15.43 4.14
C PRO A 71 16.75 -15.86 5.04
N GLN A 72 17.94 -15.32 4.82
CA GLN A 72 18.82 -15.12 5.97
C GLN A 72 17.91 -14.49 7.04
N LEU A 73 17.70 -15.16 8.18
CA LEU A 73 16.74 -14.75 9.22
C LEU A 73 16.86 -13.25 9.53
N SER A 74 18.09 -12.73 9.42
CA SER A 74 18.44 -11.32 9.48
C SER A 74 17.68 -10.41 8.50
N ARG A 75 17.44 -10.81 7.25
CA ARG A 75 16.70 -10.03 6.25
C ARG A 75 15.21 -9.95 6.58
N LEU A 76 14.56 -11.06 6.96
CA LEU A 76 13.17 -10.97 7.42
C LEU A 76 13.06 -10.17 8.69
N PHE A 77 13.96 -10.40 9.65
CA PHE A 77 13.96 -9.64 10.89
C PHE A 77 14.07 -8.14 10.60
N ARG A 78 14.97 -7.73 9.70
CA ARG A 78 15.09 -6.33 9.25
C ARG A 78 13.82 -5.83 8.56
N SER A 79 13.20 -6.62 7.69
CA SER A 79 11.95 -6.24 7.03
C SER A 79 10.79 -6.09 8.01
N CYS A 80 10.63 -7.01 8.95
CA CYS A 80 9.63 -6.93 10.01
C CYS A 80 9.88 -5.71 10.91
N LEU A 81 11.14 -5.44 11.25
CA LEU A 81 11.53 -4.26 12.01
C LEU A 81 11.19 -2.97 11.26
N TYR A 82 11.47 -2.87 9.96
CA TYR A 82 11.10 -1.71 9.15
C TYR A 82 9.58 -1.56 8.96
N PHE A 83 8.86 -2.67 8.84
CA PHE A 83 7.40 -2.65 8.84
C PHE A 83 6.86 -2.11 10.16
N PHE A 84 7.34 -2.64 11.29
CA PHE A 84 6.93 -2.18 12.62
C PHE A 84 7.28 -0.71 12.89
N LEU A 85 8.51 -0.28 12.57
CA LEU A 85 8.92 1.13 12.69
C LEU A 85 8.07 2.04 11.81
N SER A 86 7.65 1.58 10.62
CA SER A 86 6.74 2.34 9.76
C SER A 86 5.34 2.45 10.34
N CYS A 87 4.82 1.40 10.99
CA CYS A 87 3.56 1.49 11.74
C CYS A 87 3.63 2.56 12.82
N LEU A 88 4.72 2.58 13.61
CA LEU A 88 4.93 3.60 14.65
C LEU A 88 5.04 5.02 14.06
N PHE A 89 5.74 5.16 12.93
CA PHE A 89 5.85 6.42 12.22
C PHE A 89 4.48 6.92 11.75
N PHE A 90 3.70 6.10 11.05
CA PHE A 90 2.36 6.49 10.59
C PHE A 90 1.42 6.77 11.76
N HIS A 91 1.47 5.99 12.84
CA HIS A 91 0.68 6.25 14.03
C HIS A 91 1.01 7.63 14.64
N THR A 92 2.30 7.93 14.79
CA THR A 92 2.76 9.25 15.27
C THR A 92 2.28 10.38 14.36
N VAL A 93 2.39 10.21 13.04
CA VAL A 93 1.89 11.19 12.07
C VAL A 93 0.38 11.40 12.24
N LEU A 94 -0.42 10.33 12.28
CA LEU A 94 -1.87 10.43 12.45
C LEU A 94 -2.26 11.17 13.72
N VAL A 95 -1.59 10.87 14.84
CA VAL A 95 -1.76 11.56 16.12
C VAL A 95 -1.43 13.05 16.00
N LEU A 96 -0.30 13.40 15.37
CA LEU A 96 0.08 14.79 15.15
C LEU A 96 -0.93 15.56 14.27
N TYR A 97 -1.63 14.85 13.38
CA TYR A 97 -2.71 15.43 12.58
C TYR A 97 -4.03 15.57 13.35
N GLY A 98 -4.16 15.02 14.56
CA GLY A 98 -5.33 15.17 15.43
C GLY A 98 -6.04 13.86 15.78
N ALA A 99 -5.54 12.70 15.34
CA ALA A 99 -6.12 11.41 15.69
C ALA A 99 -5.96 11.12 17.20
N PRO A 100 -6.96 10.49 17.83
CA PRO A 100 -6.93 10.33 19.27
C PRO A 100 -5.93 9.25 19.72
N LEU A 101 -5.25 9.53 20.83
CA LEU A 101 -4.14 8.75 21.39
C LEU A 101 -4.58 7.68 22.41
N ILE A 102 -5.67 7.94 23.14
CA ILE A 102 -6.10 7.14 24.30
C ILE A 102 -7.48 6.55 23.99
N ASP A 103 -8.46 7.42 23.80
CA ASP A 103 -9.78 7.04 23.31
C ASP A 103 -9.63 6.64 21.83
N PHE A 104 -9.89 5.39 21.45
CA PHE A 104 -9.69 4.85 20.09
C PHE A 104 -8.23 4.66 19.61
N ALA A 105 -7.27 4.50 20.53
CA ALA A 105 -5.87 4.22 20.18
C ALA A 105 -5.70 3.02 19.21
N LEU A 106 -6.52 1.97 19.40
CA LEU A 106 -6.52 0.77 18.56
C LEU A 106 -6.89 1.11 17.11
N GLU A 107 -7.89 1.97 16.90
CA GLU A 107 -8.36 2.32 15.56
C GLU A 107 -7.34 3.19 14.82
N THR A 108 -6.75 4.17 15.51
CA THR A 108 -5.64 4.98 14.99
C THR A 108 -4.44 4.09 14.64
N PHE A 109 -4.15 3.06 15.46
CA PHE A 109 -3.08 2.11 15.17
C PHE A 109 -3.44 1.17 13.99
N SER A 110 -4.68 0.69 13.90
CA SER A 110 -5.14 -0.13 12.76
C SER A 110 -5.05 0.65 11.44
N LEU A 111 -5.38 1.94 11.43
CA LEU A 111 -5.16 2.82 10.26
C LEU A 111 -3.67 2.96 9.93
N ALA A 112 -2.79 3.08 10.92
CA ALA A 112 -1.35 3.12 10.70
C ALA A 112 -0.81 1.81 10.11
N VAL A 113 -1.32 0.65 10.58
CA VAL A 113 -1.01 -0.67 10.03
C VAL A 113 -1.51 -0.78 8.59
N LEU A 114 -2.73 -0.30 8.29
CA LEU A 114 -3.26 -0.26 6.93
C LEU A 114 -2.36 0.58 6.01
N LEU A 115 -2.04 1.81 6.37
CA LEU A 115 -1.15 2.67 5.57
C LEU A 115 0.21 2.03 5.35
N THR A 116 0.80 1.43 6.39
CA THR A 116 2.07 0.71 6.29
C THR A 116 1.98 -0.48 5.35
N SER A 117 0.89 -1.24 5.42
CA SER A 117 0.65 -2.37 4.53
C SER A 117 0.51 -1.92 3.07
N LEU A 118 -0.24 -0.85 2.79
CA LEU A 118 -0.49 -0.37 1.44
C LEU A 118 0.73 0.35 0.82
N THR A 119 1.67 0.84 1.63
CA THR A 119 2.83 1.62 1.18
C THR A 119 4.17 0.90 1.42
N THR A 120 4.62 0.83 2.68
CA THR A 120 5.91 0.29 3.11
C THR A 120 6.11 -1.17 2.73
N LEU A 121 5.10 -2.02 2.87
CA LEU A 121 5.22 -3.45 2.54
C LEU A 121 5.61 -3.67 1.08
N ARG A 122 5.01 -2.92 0.17
CA ARG A 122 5.31 -2.99 -1.27
C ARG A 122 6.77 -2.61 -1.52
N CYS A 123 7.24 -1.57 -0.85
CA CYS A 123 8.64 -1.15 -0.90
C CYS A 123 9.57 -2.23 -0.33
N LEU A 124 9.19 -2.90 0.75
CA LEU A 124 9.95 -4.02 1.33
C LEU A 124 10.01 -5.23 0.39
N CYS A 125 8.93 -5.55 -0.32
CA CYS A 125 8.90 -6.67 -1.27
C CYS A 125 9.75 -6.41 -2.52
N VAL A 126 9.77 -5.17 -3.01
CA VAL A 126 10.47 -4.80 -4.26
C VAL A 126 11.92 -4.34 -3.99
N LEU A 127 12.13 -3.44 -3.04
CA LEU A 127 13.44 -2.84 -2.76
C LEU A 127 14.20 -3.54 -1.63
N GLY A 128 13.53 -4.38 -0.85
CA GLY A 128 14.09 -4.96 0.37
C GLY A 128 14.29 -3.92 1.49
N PRO A 129 14.87 -4.34 2.63
CA PRO A 129 15.24 -3.43 3.72
C PRO A 129 16.54 -2.67 3.40
N ASN A 130 16.56 -1.93 2.28
CA ASN A 130 17.68 -1.11 1.85
C ASN A 130 17.27 0.37 1.77
N VAL A 131 17.56 1.13 2.81
CA VAL A 131 17.19 2.55 2.93
C VAL A 131 17.75 3.39 1.77
N GLN A 132 18.96 3.08 1.26
CA GLN A 132 19.55 3.81 0.13
C GLN A 132 18.73 3.62 -1.15
N ALA A 133 18.19 2.41 -1.37
CA ALA A 133 17.29 2.16 -2.49
C ALA A 133 15.97 2.95 -2.33
N TRP A 134 15.47 3.10 -1.11
CA TRP A 134 14.23 3.84 -0.85
C TRP A 134 14.44 5.34 -1.08
N ILE A 135 15.52 5.90 -0.55
CA ILE A 135 15.90 7.31 -0.78
C ILE A 135 16.04 7.56 -2.28
N ARG A 136 16.75 6.68 -3.01
CA ARG A 136 16.88 6.77 -4.46
C ARG A 136 15.51 6.78 -5.13
N VAL A 137 14.68 5.78 -4.86
CA VAL A 137 13.36 5.64 -5.51
C VAL A 137 12.46 6.83 -5.22
N PHE A 138 12.41 7.36 -3.99
CA PHE A 138 11.55 8.50 -3.65
C PHE A 138 12.20 9.87 -3.86
N SER A 139 13.43 9.93 -4.36
CA SER A 139 14.07 11.18 -4.77
C SER A 139 13.54 11.71 -6.11
N ARG A 140 13.71 13.01 -6.34
CA ARG A 140 13.32 13.66 -7.60
C ARG A 140 14.04 12.97 -8.77
N HIS A 141 13.26 12.38 -9.68
CA HIS A 141 13.73 11.62 -10.85
C HIS A 141 14.47 10.30 -10.58
N GLY A 142 14.55 9.81 -9.34
CA GLY A 142 15.36 8.63 -8.99
C GLY A 142 14.69 7.27 -9.24
N ALA A 143 13.44 7.25 -9.71
CA ALA A 143 12.81 6.05 -10.24
C ALA A 143 13.45 5.66 -11.59
N MET A 144 14.17 4.54 -11.58
CA MET A 144 14.95 4.05 -12.71
C MET A 144 14.35 2.78 -13.33
N SER A 145 13.31 2.21 -12.70
CA SER A 145 12.64 1.00 -13.17
C SER A 145 11.12 1.20 -13.28
N VAL A 146 10.47 0.30 -14.00
CA VAL A 146 9.00 0.20 -14.09
C VAL A 146 8.39 0.08 -12.69
N TRP A 147 9.02 -0.76 -11.86
CA TRP A 147 8.59 -1.03 -10.49
C TRP A 147 8.85 0.15 -9.55
N ASP A 148 9.97 0.86 -9.70
CA ASP A 148 10.26 2.09 -8.94
C ASP A 148 9.16 3.15 -9.19
N THR A 149 8.79 3.33 -10.46
CA THR A 149 7.73 4.29 -10.87
C THR A 149 6.37 3.84 -10.34
N CYS A 150 6.09 2.54 -10.39
CA CYS A 150 4.85 1.97 -9.85
C CYS A 150 4.74 2.18 -8.33
N LEU A 151 5.82 1.98 -7.58
CA LEU A 151 5.86 2.24 -6.14
C LEU A 151 5.57 3.71 -5.83
N GLN A 152 6.23 4.64 -6.53
CA GLN A 152 5.99 6.07 -6.34
C GLN A 152 4.52 6.44 -6.56
N ILE A 153 3.94 6.04 -7.69
CA ILE A 153 2.55 6.36 -8.03
C ILE A 153 1.60 5.71 -7.03
N THR A 154 1.78 4.43 -6.71
CA THR A 154 0.90 3.73 -5.77
C THR A 154 0.95 4.36 -4.38
N VAL A 155 2.15 4.62 -3.85
CA VAL A 155 2.32 5.24 -2.52
C VAL A 155 1.72 6.65 -2.50
N ALA A 156 1.98 7.46 -3.53
CA ALA A 156 1.40 8.79 -3.63
C ALA A 156 -0.13 8.75 -3.67
N CYS A 157 -0.73 7.89 -4.50
CA CYS A 157 -2.18 7.74 -4.57
C CYS A 157 -2.78 7.26 -3.24
N THR A 158 -2.15 6.33 -2.53
CA THR A 158 -2.59 5.88 -1.20
C THR A 158 -2.58 7.02 -0.18
N LEU A 159 -1.47 7.77 -0.09
CA LEU A 159 -1.34 8.86 0.89
C LEU A 159 -2.27 10.03 0.57
N VAL A 160 -2.40 10.41 -0.70
CA VAL A 160 -3.37 11.43 -1.14
C VAL A 160 -4.79 10.95 -0.86
N GLY A 161 -5.10 9.68 -1.14
CA GLY A 161 -6.41 9.11 -0.84
C GLY A 161 -6.73 9.12 0.66
N ALA A 162 -5.78 8.74 1.51
CA ALA A 162 -5.94 8.80 2.96
C ALA A 162 -6.17 10.23 3.46
N TRP A 163 -5.39 11.17 2.93
CA TRP A 163 -5.53 12.60 3.24
C TRP A 163 -6.87 13.18 2.76
N LEU A 164 -7.33 12.82 1.55
CA LEU A 164 -8.67 13.17 1.06
C LEU A 164 -9.78 12.53 1.89
N GLY A 165 -9.57 11.32 2.39
CA GLY A 165 -10.46 10.67 3.35
C GLY A 165 -10.60 11.44 4.67
N ALA A 166 -9.63 12.30 4.99
CA ALA A 166 -9.68 13.18 6.15
C ALA A 166 -10.39 14.54 5.88
N PHE A 167 -10.72 14.91 4.63
CA PHE A 167 -11.41 16.17 4.32
C PHE A 167 -12.85 16.31 4.82
N PRO A 168 -13.67 15.25 4.91
CA PRO A 168 -15.01 15.34 5.48
C PRO A 168 -15.05 15.81 6.96
N ILE A 169 -13.92 16.23 7.55
CA ILE A 169 -13.72 16.46 8.98
C ILE A 169 -13.52 17.95 9.24
N PRO A 170 -14.55 18.66 9.75
CA PRO A 170 -14.27 19.80 10.63
C PRO A 170 -14.47 19.52 12.11
N LEU A 171 -15.10 18.41 12.56
CA LEU A 171 -15.39 18.24 14.01
C LEU A 171 -15.61 16.83 14.59
N ASP A 172 -15.51 15.74 13.83
CA ASP A 172 -15.68 14.37 14.38
C ASP A 172 -14.43 13.50 14.13
N TRP A 173 -13.42 13.60 15.01
CA TRP A 173 -12.26 12.67 15.03
C TRP A 173 -12.61 11.26 15.54
N ASP A 174 -13.87 11.05 15.95
CA ASP A 174 -14.41 9.76 16.39
C ASP A 174 -14.61 8.75 15.24
N ARG A 175 -14.14 9.05 14.02
CA ARG A 175 -14.48 8.27 12.81
C ARG A 175 -13.27 8.00 11.88
N PRO A 176 -12.26 7.23 12.33
CA PRO A 176 -11.07 6.87 11.53
C PRO A 176 -11.38 6.08 10.24
N CYS A 177 -12.62 5.60 10.11
CA CYS A 177 -13.17 4.85 8.98
C CYS A 177 -13.03 5.54 7.60
N SER A 178 -13.17 6.87 7.52
CA SER A 178 -13.11 7.62 6.25
C SER A 178 -11.71 7.62 5.65
N CYS A 179 -10.68 7.73 6.50
CA CYS A 179 -9.29 7.68 6.11
C CYS A 179 -8.89 6.29 5.59
N SER A 180 -9.37 5.21 6.23
CA SER A 180 -9.13 3.83 5.78
C SER A 180 -9.74 3.56 4.39
N PHE A 181 -10.96 4.06 4.16
CA PHE A 181 -11.60 3.99 2.85
C PHE A 181 -10.81 4.79 1.80
N GLY A 182 -10.46 6.04 2.13
CA GLY A 182 -9.68 6.92 1.26
C GLY A 182 -8.31 6.32 0.89
N ALA A 183 -7.60 5.75 1.87
CA ALA A 183 -6.32 5.07 1.65
C ALA A 183 -6.46 3.88 0.69
N THR A 184 -7.48 3.06 0.91
CA THR A 184 -7.73 1.87 0.08
C THR A 184 -8.16 2.24 -1.34
N PHE A 185 -9.07 3.22 -1.48
CA PHE A 185 -9.48 3.74 -2.78
C PHE A 185 -8.30 4.37 -3.53
N GLY A 186 -7.48 5.15 -2.83
CA GLY A 186 -6.24 5.71 -3.35
C GLY A 186 -5.27 4.63 -3.83
N PHE A 187 -5.08 3.57 -3.03
CA PHE A 187 -4.25 2.44 -3.42
C PHE A 187 -4.76 1.75 -4.68
N LEU A 188 -6.05 1.40 -4.74
CA LEU A 188 -6.70 0.78 -5.91
C LEU A 188 -6.57 1.67 -7.15
N THR A 189 -6.76 2.98 -6.99
CA THR A 189 -6.53 3.95 -8.07
C THR A 189 -5.08 3.93 -8.53
N GLY A 190 -4.12 3.87 -7.60
CA GLY A 190 -2.69 3.73 -7.89
C GLY A 190 -2.35 2.46 -8.66
N LEU A 191 -3.01 1.33 -8.37
CA LEU A 191 -2.84 0.08 -9.11
C LEU A 191 -3.23 0.21 -10.59
N ILE A 192 -4.15 1.10 -10.93
CA ILE A 192 -4.59 1.33 -12.31
C ILE A 192 -3.78 2.46 -12.95
N ALA A 193 -3.59 3.55 -12.22
CA ALA A 193 -2.88 4.74 -12.68
C ALA A 193 -1.41 4.46 -12.99
N ALA A 194 -0.74 3.64 -12.18
CA ALA A 194 0.67 3.29 -12.38
C ALA A 194 0.94 2.65 -13.76
N PRO A 195 0.34 1.50 -14.13
CA PRO A 195 0.57 0.89 -15.44
C PRO A 195 0.09 1.77 -16.59
N ALA A 196 -1.00 2.52 -16.43
CA ALA A 196 -1.49 3.45 -17.45
C ALA A 196 -0.48 4.59 -17.73
N TRP A 197 0.00 5.25 -16.68
CA TRP A 197 1.01 6.31 -16.74
C TRP A 197 2.30 5.79 -17.38
N ILE A 198 2.76 4.63 -16.91
CA ILE A 198 3.96 3.97 -17.41
C ILE A 198 3.82 3.62 -18.89
N HIS A 199 2.66 3.10 -19.31
CA HIS A 199 2.41 2.77 -20.71
C HIS A 199 2.45 4.01 -21.61
N TYR A 200 1.87 5.12 -21.14
CA TYR A 200 1.86 6.40 -21.86
C TYR A 200 3.26 7.03 -21.94
N HIS A 201 4.04 7.00 -20.85
CA HIS A 201 5.37 7.61 -20.76
C HIS A 201 6.55 6.67 -21.08
N ARG A 202 6.28 5.49 -21.67
CA ARG A 202 7.29 4.45 -21.93
C ARG A 202 8.55 4.96 -22.65
N LYS A 203 8.40 5.89 -23.61
CA LYS A 203 9.52 6.43 -24.39
C LYS A 203 10.51 7.21 -23.52
N GLN A 204 10.03 7.96 -22.52
CA GLN A 204 10.87 8.74 -21.61
C GLN A 204 11.55 7.83 -20.58
N LEU A 205 10.86 6.78 -20.11
CA LEU A 205 11.42 5.80 -19.18
C LEU A 205 12.54 4.97 -19.84
N THR A 206 12.42 4.67 -21.13
CA THR A 206 13.45 3.94 -21.90
C THR A 206 14.80 4.66 -21.92
N TYR A 207 14.80 6.00 -21.87
CA TYR A 207 16.03 6.80 -21.82
C TYR A 207 16.73 6.72 -20.47
N LYS A 208 15.99 6.53 -19.37
CA LYS A 208 16.55 6.43 -18.01
C LYS A 208 17.10 5.05 -17.67
N CYS A 209 16.63 3.99 -18.32
CA CYS A 209 17.06 2.61 -18.07
C CYS A 209 18.32 2.20 -18.87
N LYS A 210 18.83 3.05 -19.78
CA LYS A 210 20.08 2.83 -20.51
C LYS A 210 21.24 3.45 -19.75
#